data_AF-A0A8H6MJL7-F1
#
_entry.id   AF-A0A8H6MJL7-F1
#
_cell.length_a   1.000
_cell.length_b   1.000
_cell.length_c   1.000
_cell.angle_alpha   90.00
_cell.angle_beta   90.00
_cell.angle_gamma   90.00
#
_symmetry.space_group_name_H-M   'P 1'
#
loop_
_entity.id
_entity.type
_entity.pdbx_description
1 polymer ?
#
loop_
_entity_poly.entity_id
_entity_poly.type
_entity_poly.pdbx_seq_one_letter_code
_entity_poly.pdbx_strand_id
1 'polypeptide(L)'
;MKVSGNTLLAMMVVQASALVQIEVRFSDTMIDVGDLDLFKATWEAIYSEPGNGRAIMADRTIGAQNHECRPSGDDKPTVNVQVRMNGAWGQTPGLSQNQMREGLVESMFEALTEVSNKNAYQVFSSCEGFSMIPSFPHDPNAACGPYTSSGQNCDYPCRGEPGIQCTVRSWAHRVPSSMRVTAYIDNQLQADDLTVEFSSTNVNNEKGGCGWVGPVAQALAGFIPVAGEYFAKGVEIGCSS
;
A
#
# COMPACT_ATOMS: atom_id res chain seq x y z
N MET A 1 21.94 21.47 -70.50
CA MET A 1 21.32 20.56 -69.50
C MET A 1 21.50 21.19 -68.13
N LYS A 2 20.42 21.63 -67.48
CA LYS A 2 20.43 22.17 -66.11
C LYS A 2 20.02 21.06 -65.16
N VAL A 3 20.94 20.59 -64.32
CA VAL A 3 20.66 19.61 -63.26
C VAL A 3 20.05 20.39 -62.10
N SER A 4 18.77 20.15 -61.82
CA SER A 4 18.09 20.68 -60.64
C SER A 4 18.25 19.65 -59.53
N GLY A 5 19.03 19.99 -58.50
CA GLY A 5 19.20 19.15 -57.31
C GLY A 5 18.01 19.32 -56.38
N ASN A 6 17.22 18.25 -56.21
CA ASN A 6 16.22 18.15 -55.15
C ASN A 6 16.93 17.87 -53.82
N THR A 7 17.06 18.89 -52.98
CA THR A 7 17.45 18.71 -51.58
C THR A 7 16.21 18.33 -50.77
N LEU A 8 16.03 17.03 -50.55
CA LEU A 8 15.08 16.50 -49.56
C LEU A 8 15.62 16.83 -48.16
N LEU A 9 15.06 17.84 -47.51
CA LEU A 9 15.21 18.07 -46.08
C LEU A 9 14.41 17.01 -45.32
N ALA A 10 15.09 15.97 -44.87
CA ALA A 10 14.56 15.07 -43.84
C ALA A 10 14.50 15.86 -42.53
N MET A 11 13.29 16.28 -42.14
CA MET A 11 13.04 16.77 -40.79
C MET A 11 13.16 15.59 -39.82
N MET A 12 14.31 15.44 -39.16
CA MET A 12 14.39 14.67 -37.93
C MET A 12 13.63 15.44 -36.87
N VAL A 13 12.38 15.05 -36.61
CA VAL A 13 11.67 15.46 -35.40
C VAL A 13 12.40 14.77 -34.25
N VAL A 14 13.27 15.52 -33.56
CA VAL A 14 13.75 15.14 -32.24
C VAL A 14 12.53 15.23 -31.33
N GLN A 15 11.79 14.13 -31.17
CA GLN A 15 10.85 14.01 -30.07
C GLN A 15 11.72 13.97 -28.81
N ALA A 16 11.77 15.09 -28.07
CA ALA A 16 12.12 15.00 -26.67
C ALA A 16 11.08 14.07 -26.05
N SER A 17 11.48 12.86 -25.66
CA SER A 17 10.58 11.94 -24.97
C SER A 17 10.27 12.57 -23.62
N ALA A 18 9.06 13.12 -23.48
CA ALA A 18 8.59 13.60 -22.20
C ALA A 18 8.56 12.44 -21.19
N LEU A 19 9.03 12.72 -19.98
CA LEU A 19 9.06 11.73 -18.91
C LEU A 19 7.64 11.37 -18.50
N VAL A 20 7.44 10.10 -18.13
CA VAL A 20 6.20 9.61 -17.55
C VAL A 20 6.07 10.16 -16.13
N GLN A 21 5.04 10.95 -15.89
CA GLN A 21 4.64 11.41 -14.57
C GLN A 21 3.60 10.44 -13.99
N ILE A 22 3.82 9.95 -12.78
CA ILE A 22 2.84 9.10 -12.08
C ILE A 22 2.05 9.92 -11.09
N GLU A 23 0.73 9.72 -11.09
CA GLU A 23 -0.20 10.25 -10.10
C GLU A 23 -0.85 9.08 -9.34
N VAL A 24 -0.87 9.14 -8.02
CA VAL A 24 -1.62 8.25 -7.14
C VAL A 24 -2.72 9.06 -6.45
N ARG A 25 -3.97 8.65 -6.64
CA ARG A 25 -5.13 9.21 -5.94
C ARG A 25 -5.73 8.18 -5.01
N PHE A 26 -5.88 8.51 -3.74
CA PHE A 26 -6.51 7.61 -2.77
C PHE A 26 -7.72 8.23 -2.10
N SER A 27 -8.65 7.40 -1.64
CA SER A 27 -9.91 7.85 -1.03
C SER A 27 -9.72 8.44 0.36
N ASP A 28 -10.65 9.32 0.79
CA ASP A 28 -10.67 9.80 2.18
C ASP A 28 -11.06 8.73 3.21
N THR A 29 -11.83 7.73 2.79
CA THR A 29 -12.29 6.64 3.65
C THR A 29 -11.14 5.68 3.93
N MET A 30 -10.90 5.39 5.19
CA MET A 30 -9.88 4.48 5.69
C MET A 30 -10.53 3.19 6.18
N ILE A 31 -9.98 2.06 5.72
CA ILE A 31 -10.42 0.69 6.01
C ILE A 31 -9.40 0.07 6.95
N ASP A 32 -9.90 -0.46 8.06
CA ASP A 32 -9.12 -1.28 8.97
C ASP A 32 -8.88 -2.67 8.35
N VAL A 33 -7.62 -2.94 8.01
CA VAL A 33 -7.18 -4.19 7.40
C VAL A 33 -6.46 -5.10 8.38
N GLY A 34 -6.41 -4.73 9.66
CA GLY A 34 -5.69 -5.50 10.67
C GLY A 34 -4.21 -5.65 10.32
N ASP A 35 -3.62 -6.77 10.74
CA ASP A 35 -2.25 -7.19 10.46
C ASP A 35 -2.05 -7.83 9.07
N LEU A 36 -2.93 -7.53 8.11
CA LEU A 36 -2.80 -8.00 6.73
C LEU A 36 -1.42 -7.63 6.16
N ASP A 37 -0.72 -8.64 5.63
CA ASP A 37 0.50 -8.42 4.85
C ASP A 37 0.14 -7.71 3.52
N LEU A 38 0.27 -6.38 3.54
CA LEU A 38 -0.07 -5.51 2.42
C LEU A 38 0.80 -5.80 1.19
N PHE A 39 2.08 -6.14 1.36
CA PHE A 39 2.97 -6.47 0.24
C PHE A 39 2.50 -7.72 -0.48
N LYS A 40 2.23 -8.79 0.29
CA LYS A 40 1.70 -10.04 -0.26
C LYS A 40 0.31 -9.88 -0.88
N ALA A 41 -0.56 -9.12 -0.22
CA ALA A 41 -1.94 -8.91 -0.65
C ALA A 41 -2.08 -8.01 -1.88
N THR A 42 -1.08 -7.16 -2.15
CA THR A 42 -1.07 -6.24 -3.30
C THR A 42 0.05 -6.57 -4.28
N TRP A 43 1.28 -6.15 -4.02
CA TRP A 43 2.42 -6.33 -4.91
C TRP A 43 2.58 -7.77 -5.40
N GLU A 44 2.81 -8.74 -4.50
CA GLU A 44 3.01 -10.13 -4.91
C GLU A 44 1.77 -10.72 -5.59
N ALA A 45 0.58 -10.28 -5.17
CA ALA A 45 -0.66 -10.68 -5.82
C ALA A 45 -0.67 -10.25 -7.30
N ILE A 46 -0.31 -9.00 -7.61
CA ILE A 46 -0.21 -8.50 -8.99
C ILE A 46 0.76 -9.36 -9.82
N TYR A 47 1.97 -9.62 -9.31
CA TYR A 47 2.97 -10.40 -10.05
C TYR A 47 2.68 -11.91 -10.08
N SER A 48 1.73 -12.41 -9.29
CA SER A 48 1.27 -13.80 -9.35
C SER A 48 0.04 -14.01 -10.25
N GLU A 49 -0.67 -12.95 -10.63
CA GLU A 49 -1.84 -13.08 -11.51
C GLU A 49 -1.47 -13.52 -12.94
N PRO A 50 -2.17 -14.53 -13.51
CA PRO A 50 -2.01 -14.88 -14.91
C PRO A 50 -2.33 -13.70 -15.83
N GLY A 51 -1.42 -13.40 -16.78
CA GLY A 51 -1.63 -12.32 -17.74
C GLY A 51 -1.12 -10.95 -17.29
N ASN A 52 -0.48 -10.85 -16.13
CA ASN A 52 0.13 -9.61 -15.61
C ASN A 52 1.20 -8.95 -16.51
N GLY A 53 1.49 -9.48 -17.69
CA GLY A 53 2.28 -8.78 -18.71
C GLY A 53 1.48 -7.68 -19.43
N ARG A 54 0.15 -7.63 -19.26
CA ARG A 54 -0.71 -6.64 -19.94
C ARG A 54 -1.83 -6.10 -19.06
N ALA A 55 -2.41 -6.93 -18.21
CA ALA A 55 -3.51 -6.54 -17.37
C ALA A 55 -3.67 -7.53 -16.21
N ILE A 56 -4.39 -7.10 -15.17
CA ILE A 56 -4.80 -7.94 -14.06
C ILE A 56 -6.26 -7.68 -13.73
N MET A 57 -6.93 -8.71 -13.21
CA MET A 57 -8.17 -8.56 -12.46
C MET A 57 -8.13 -9.59 -11.34
N ALA A 58 -8.04 -9.12 -10.10
CA ALA A 58 -8.00 -9.95 -8.91
C ALA A 58 -9.05 -9.52 -7.90
N ASP A 59 -9.67 -10.48 -7.24
CA ASP A 59 -10.55 -10.27 -6.10
C ASP A 59 -10.24 -11.37 -5.07
N ARG A 60 -9.65 -10.97 -3.94
CA ARG A 60 -9.18 -11.91 -2.92
C ARG A 60 -9.75 -11.49 -1.56
N THR A 61 -10.23 -12.46 -0.79
CA THR A 61 -10.62 -12.25 0.61
C THR A 61 -9.60 -12.94 1.52
N ILE A 62 -9.05 -12.19 2.46
CA ILE A 62 -7.96 -12.63 3.34
C ILE A 62 -8.38 -12.35 4.78
N GLY A 63 -8.25 -13.35 5.65
CA GLY A 63 -8.48 -13.18 7.08
C GLY A 63 -7.29 -12.46 7.73
N ALA A 64 -7.56 -11.47 8.58
CA ALA A 64 -6.55 -10.71 9.32
C ALA A 64 -6.99 -10.49 10.78
N GLN A 65 -6.08 -9.96 11.58
CA GLN A 65 -6.28 -9.64 13.00
C GLN A 65 -6.29 -8.14 13.25
N ASN A 66 -7.35 -7.63 13.87
CA ASN A 66 -7.43 -6.23 14.30
C ASN A 66 -7.69 -6.05 15.80
N HIS A 67 -7.84 -7.14 16.55
CA HIS A 67 -7.97 -7.07 18.00
C HIS A 67 -6.62 -6.70 18.62
N GLU A 68 -6.54 -5.51 19.22
CA GLU A 68 -5.31 -4.98 19.84
C GLU A 68 -4.73 -5.87 20.95
N CYS A 69 -5.55 -6.73 21.56
CA CYS A 69 -5.12 -7.67 22.60
C CYS A 69 -5.82 -9.03 22.45
N ARG A 70 -5.04 -10.05 22.12
CA ARG A 70 -5.55 -11.37 21.74
C ARG A 70 -5.07 -12.48 22.69
N PRO A 71 -6.00 -13.25 23.29
CA PRO A 71 -5.65 -14.40 24.12
C PRO A 71 -4.75 -15.42 23.42
N SER A 72 -3.90 -16.08 24.20
CA SER A 72 -3.11 -17.23 23.76
C SER A 72 -4.02 -18.36 23.26
N GLY A 73 -3.72 -18.89 22.07
CA GLY A 73 -4.49 -19.95 21.42
C GLY A 73 -5.69 -19.50 20.59
N ASP A 74 -5.98 -18.19 20.52
CA ASP A 74 -7.02 -17.67 19.61
C ASP A 74 -6.41 -17.20 18.28
N ASP A 75 -6.34 -18.10 17.30
CA ASP A 75 -5.76 -17.81 15.99
C ASP A 75 -6.79 -17.49 14.89
N LYS A 76 -8.08 -17.41 15.24
CA LYS A 76 -9.14 -17.17 14.26
C LYS A 76 -9.09 -15.72 13.78
N PRO A 77 -9.16 -15.45 12.46
CA PRO A 77 -9.27 -14.10 11.94
C PRO A 77 -10.43 -13.34 12.59
N THR A 78 -10.18 -12.09 12.96
CA THR A 78 -11.19 -11.20 13.56
C THR A 78 -11.82 -10.29 12.52
N VAL A 79 -11.16 -10.12 11.37
CA VAL A 79 -11.71 -9.45 10.19
C VAL A 79 -11.43 -10.26 8.93
N ASN A 80 -12.30 -10.12 7.93
CA ASN A 80 -12.00 -10.52 6.55
C ASN A 80 -11.84 -9.25 5.72
N VAL A 81 -10.68 -9.13 5.06
CA VAL A 81 -10.35 -8.04 4.15
C VAL A 81 -10.51 -8.52 2.72
N GLN A 82 -11.32 -7.84 1.94
CA GLN A 82 -11.40 -8.03 0.49
C GLN A 82 -10.52 -7.01 -0.21
N VAL A 83 -9.59 -7.49 -1.03
CA VAL A 83 -8.69 -6.70 -1.87
C VAL A 83 -9.05 -6.97 -3.32
N ARG A 84 -9.51 -5.93 -4.02
CA ARG A 84 -9.79 -5.97 -5.46
C ARG A 84 -8.73 -5.17 -6.20
N MET A 85 -8.22 -5.73 -7.27
CA MET A 85 -7.21 -5.07 -8.11
C MET A 85 -7.62 -5.19 -9.56
N ASN A 86 -7.59 -4.07 -10.26
CA ASN A 86 -7.80 -4.00 -11.69
C ASN A 86 -6.73 -3.10 -12.29
N GLY A 87 -6.04 -3.56 -13.33
CA GLY A 87 -5.05 -2.73 -14.00
C GLY A 87 -4.80 -3.17 -15.42
N ALA A 88 -4.37 -2.24 -16.24
CA ALA A 88 -4.01 -2.45 -17.63
C ALA A 88 -2.76 -1.63 -17.96
N TRP A 89 -1.85 -2.23 -18.73
CA TRP A 89 -0.59 -1.60 -19.12
C TRP A 89 -0.04 -2.11 -20.46
N GLY A 90 1.02 -1.45 -20.92
CA GLY A 90 1.70 -1.74 -22.18
C GLY A 90 1.03 -1.07 -23.38
N GLN A 91 0.23 -0.03 -23.17
CA GLN A 91 -0.39 0.78 -24.24
C GLN A 91 0.43 2.02 -24.59
N THR A 92 1.20 2.56 -23.63
CA THR A 92 2.07 3.72 -23.85
C THR A 92 3.23 3.41 -24.83
N PRO A 93 3.34 4.12 -25.97
CA PRO A 93 4.45 3.97 -26.90
C PRO A 93 5.79 4.40 -26.30
N GLY A 94 6.89 3.76 -26.73
CA GLY A 94 8.25 4.15 -26.32
C GLY A 94 8.74 3.52 -25.01
N LEU A 95 7.85 2.83 -24.28
CA LEU A 95 8.23 1.99 -23.13
C LEU A 95 8.27 0.52 -23.53
N SER A 96 9.19 -0.23 -22.93
CA SER A 96 9.13 -1.69 -22.95
C SER A 96 7.86 -2.18 -22.24
N GLN A 97 7.38 -3.36 -22.63
CA GLN A 97 6.04 -3.85 -22.30
C GLN A 97 5.67 -3.79 -20.80
N ASN A 98 6.64 -3.98 -19.90
CA ASN A 98 6.40 -4.01 -18.46
C ASN A 98 6.89 -2.77 -17.72
N GLN A 99 7.58 -1.82 -18.36
CA GLN A 99 8.09 -0.63 -17.65
C GLN A 99 6.96 0.20 -17.04
N MET A 100 5.85 0.35 -17.76
CA MET A 100 4.67 1.05 -17.21
C MET A 100 4.08 0.29 -16.03
N ARG A 101 4.01 -1.06 -16.10
CA ARG A 101 3.57 -1.88 -14.98
C ARG A 101 4.42 -1.62 -13.75
N GLU A 102 5.75 -1.70 -13.89
CA GLU A 102 6.65 -1.45 -12.75
C GLU A 102 6.35 -0.06 -12.18
N GLY A 103 6.37 1.00 -12.99
CA GLY A 103 6.12 2.35 -12.49
C GLY A 103 4.77 2.54 -11.77
N LEU A 104 3.71 1.91 -12.28
CA LEU A 104 2.38 1.93 -11.64
C LEU A 104 2.38 1.16 -10.32
N VAL A 105 2.93 -0.06 -10.30
CA VAL A 105 2.94 -0.93 -9.11
C VAL A 105 3.87 -0.40 -8.03
N GLU A 106 5.08 0.05 -8.40
CA GLU A 106 6.03 0.66 -7.47
C GLU A 106 5.43 1.90 -6.80
N SER A 107 4.90 2.83 -7.60
CA SER A 107 4.31 4.07 -7.06
C SER A 107 3.08 3.80 -6.19
N MET A 108 2.24 2.84 -6.58
CA MET A 108 1.08 2.43 -5.78
C MET A 108 1.52 1.93 -4.41
N PHE A 109 2.48 1.01 -4.38
CA PHE A 109 2.88 0.33 -3.16
C PHE A 109 3.67 1.23 -2.22
N GLU A 110 4.51 2.12 -2.75
CA GLU A 110 5.20 3.13 -1.95
C GLU A 110 4.20 4.12 -1.32
N ALA A 111 3.22 4.60 -2.10
CA ALA A 111 2.16 5.44 -1.55
C ALA A 111 1.30 4.71 -0.51
N LEU A 112 0.95 3.44 -0.76
CA LEU A 112 0.21 2.61 0.18
C LEU A 112 0.99 2.43 1.49
N THR A 113 2.28 2.13 1.40
CA THR A 113 3.18 1.95 2.55
C THR A 113 3.30 3.23 3.36
N GLU A 114 3.47 4.39 2.71
CA GLU A 114 3.56 5.68 3.38
C GLU A 114 2.27 6.07 4.11
N VAL A 115 1.11 5.84 3.50
CA VAL A 115 -0.19 6.09 4.17
C VAL A 115 -0.41 5.09 5.30
N SER A 116 -0.16 3.80 5.06
CA SER A 116 -0.44 2.72 6.02
C SER A 116 0.44 2.81 7.27
N ASN A 117 1.71 3.18 7.13
CA ASN A 117 2.64 3.35 8.25
C ASN A 117 2.21 4.49 9.19
N LYS A 118 1.63 5.57 8.64
CA LYS A 118 1.13 6.71 9.43
C LYS A 118 -0.17 6.38 10.18
N ASN A 119 -0.86 5.32 9.78
CA ASN A 119 -2.08 4.82 10.42
C ASN A 119 -1.89 3.42 11.01
N ALA A 120 -0.64 3.04 11.31
CA ALA A 120 -0.32 1.78 11.94
C ALA A 120 -0.67 1.83 13.44
N TYR A 121 -1.17 0.73 13.96
CA TYR A 121 -1.46 0.55 15.38
C TYR A 121 -0.94 -0.81 15.83
N GLN A 122 -0.67 -0.92 17.13
CA GLN A 122 -0.09 -2.13 17.68
C GLN A 122 -1.18 -3.16 17.93
N VAL A 123 -0.88 -4.40 17.55
CA VAL A 123 -1.67 -5.57 17.91
C VAL A 123 -0.79 -6.49 18.73
N PHE A 124 -1.29 -6.89 19.89
CA PHE A 124 -0.62 -7.82 20.78
C PHE A 124 -1.35 -9.16 20.77
N SER A 125 -0.58 -10.23 20.63
CA SER A 125 -1.10 -11.58 20.61
C SER A 125 -0.30 -12.51 21.52
N SER A 126 -0.83 -13.72 21.70
CA SER A 126 -0.35 -14.66 22.69
C SER A 126 -0.36 -14.03 24.08
N CYS A 127 -1.47 -13.36 24.39
CA CYS A 127 -1.70 -12.70 25.67
C CYS A 127 -2.24 -13.71 26.70
N GLU A 128 -1.67 -13.67 27.89
CA GLU A 128 -2.08 -14.47 29.04
C GLU A 128 -2.46 -13.53 30.20
N GLY A 129 -3.17 -14.05 31.20
CA GLY A 129 -3.62 -13.25 32.35
C GLY A 129 -5.10 -12.82 32.33
N PHE A 130 -5.89 -13.27 31.34
CA PHE A 130 -7.35 -13.02 31.28
C PHE A 130 -8.18 -13.77 32.34
N SER A 131 -7.56 -14.64 33.14
CA SER A 131 -8.26 -15.43 34.16
C SER A 131 -8.10 -14.84 35.55
N MET A 132 -9.10 -15.04 36.42
CA MET A 132 -9.07 -14.55 37.82
C MET A 132 -7.95 -15.17 38.66
N ILE A 133 -7.25 -16.18 38.15
CA ILE A 133 -6.06 -16.75 38.75
C ILE A 133 -4.86 -16.13 37.99
N PRO A 134 -3.99 -15.38 38.66
CA PRO A 134 -2.83 -14.77 38.03
C PRO A 134 -1.82 -15.88 37.69
N SER A 135 -1.97 -16.47 36.52
CA SER A 135 -0.98 -17.32 35.89
C SER A 135 -0.61 -16.65 34.57
N PHE A 136 0.42 -15.82 34.64
CA PHE A 136 1.11 -15.26 33.49
C PHE A 136 2.61 -15.56 33.68
N PRO A 137 3.39 -15.73 32.60
CA PRO A 137 4.67 -16.42 32.63
C PRO A 137 5.84 -15.60 33.22
N HIS A 138 5.58 -14.38 33.70
CA HIS A 138 6.60 -13.45 34.21
C HIS A 138 7.78 -13.25 33.24
N ASP A 139 7.50 -13.27 31.93
CA ASP A 139 8.54 -13.22 30.91
C ASP A 139 9.13 -11.80 30.77
N PRO A 140 10.43 -11.58 31.08
CA PRO A 140 11.07 -10.28 30.91
C PRO A 140 11.23 -9.87 29.44
N ASN A 141 11.07 -10.80 28.49
CA ASN A 141 11.13 -10.55 27.06
C ASN A 141 9.75 -10.37 26.41
N ALA A 142 8.66 -10.39 27.20
CA ALA A 142 7.33 -10.16 26.69
C ALA A 142 7.23 -8.82 25.95
N ALA A 143 6.41 -8.76 24.90
CA ALA A 143 6.21 -7.57 24.09
C ALA A 143 5.48 -6.45 24.85
N CYS A 144 4.57 -6.81 25.75
CA CYS A 144 4.04 -5.92 26.78
C CYS A 144 3.70 -6.72 28.05
N GLY A 145 3.64 -6.02 29.19
CA GLY A 145 3.11 -6.57 30.44
C GLY A 145 3.85 -6.04 31.68
N PRO A 146 3.40 -6.38 32.89
CA PRO A 146 3.95 -5.81 34.13
C PRO A 146 5.41 -6.19 34.41
N TYR A 147 5.92 -7.25 33.77
CA TYR A 147 7.27 -7.79 34.03
C TYR A 147 8.22 -7.65 32.83
N THR A 148 7.79 -7.03 31.71
CA THR A 148 8.68 -6.82 30.57
C THR A 148 9.80 -5.85 30.92
N SER A 149 11.02 -6.20 30.51
CA SER A 149 12.20 -5.33 30.64
C SER A 149 12.11 -4.06 29.80
N SER A 150 11.27 -4.05 28.77
CA SER A 150 11.03 -2.87 27.92
C SER A 150 10.22 -1.76 28.60
N GLY A 151 9.54 -2.08 29.71
CA GLY A 151 8.58 -1.18 30.38
C GLY A 151 7.27 -0.95 29.62
N GLN A 152 7.04 -1.63 28.49
CA GLN A 152 5.81 -1.51 27.71
C GLN A 152 4.62 -2.11 28.48
N ASN A 153 3.59 -1.30 28.74
CA ASN A 153 2.35 -1.77 29.37
C ASN A 153 1.36 -2.33 28.34
N CYS A 154 0.49 -3.24 28.79
CA CYS A 154 -0.64 -3.74 28.01
C CYS A 154 -1.96 -3.01 28.35
N ASP A 155 -1.94 -2.04 29.28
CA ASP A 155 -3.16 -1.45 29.84
C ASP A 155 -4.04 -0.78 28.78
N TYR A 156 -3.45 -0.07 27.81
CA TYR A 156 -4.22 0.53 26.73
C TYR A 156 -4.76 -0.52 25.73
N PRO A 157 -3.91 -1.35 25.07
CA PRO A 157 -4.39 -2.31 24.07
C PRO A 157 -5.31 -3.39 24.64
N CYS A 158 -5.15 -3.73 25.92
CA CYS A 158 -5.97 -4.71 26.62
C CYS A 158 -7.04 -4.09 27.54
N ARG A 159 -7.43 -2.83 27.29
CA ARG A 159 -8.55 -2.14 27.97
C ARG A 159 -8.48 -2.12 29.51
N GLY A 160 -7.27 -2.09 30.05
CA GLY A 160 -6.99 -1.91 31.46
C GLY A 160 -7.12 -3.19 32.29
N GLU A 161 -7.17 -4.37 31.65
CA GLU A 161 -7.14 -5.63 32.39
C GLU A 161 -5.77 -5.82 33.08
N PRO A 162 -5.73 -5.78 34.43
CA PRO A 162 -4.48 -5.80 35.16
C PRO A 162 -3.84 -7.19 35.11
N GLY A 163 -2.53 -7.23 34.92
CA GLY A 163 -1.77 -8.49 34.94
C GLY A 163 -1.66 -9.21 33.60
N ILE A 164 -2.15 -8.61 32.50
CA ILE A 164 -1.96 -9.19 31.17
C ILE A 164 -0.49 -9.08 30.74
N GLN A 165 0.01 -10.17 30.16
CA GLN A 165 1.30 -10.23 29.50
C GLN A 165 1.14 -10.82 28.10
N CYS A 166 1.67 -10.14 27.08
CA CYS A 166 1.63 -10.59 25.70
C CYS A 166 3.05 -10.80 25.16
N THR A 167 3.30 -11.94 24.52
CA THR A 167 4.64 -12.29 24.02
C THR A 167 4.89 -11.84 22.59
N VAL A 168 3.83 -11.60 21.81
CA VAL A 168 3.94 -11.20 20.39
C VAL A 168 3.37 -9.81 20.19
N ARG A 169 4.10 -8.99 19.44
CA ARG A 169 3.64 -7.69 18.92
C ARG A 169 3.74 -7.70 17.41
N SER A 170 2.64 -7.36 16.75
CA SER A 170 2.57 -7.06 15.33
C SER A 170 2.05 -5.64 15.11
N TRP A 171 2.09 -5.20 13.86
CA TRP A 171 1.50 -3.95 13.42
C TRP A 171 0.32 -4.25 12.54
N ALA A 172 -0.80 -3.64 12.89
CA ALA A 172 -1.98 -3.58 12.05
C ALA A 172 -2.10 -2.18 11.44
N HIS A 173 -2.85 -2.09 10.35
CA HIS A 173 -2.92 -0.87 9.55
C HIS A 173 -4.34 -0.49 9.21
N ARG A 174 -4.55 0.82 9.04
CA ARG A 174 -5.67 1.34 8.26
C ARG A 174 -5.13 1.83 6.91
N VAL A 175 -5.84 1.54 5.83
CA VAL A 175 -5.46 1.93 4.46
C VAL A 175 -6.62 2.62 3.75
N PRO A 176 -6.39 3.46 2.74
CA PRO A 176 -7.48 4.02 1.94
C PRO A 176 -8.35 2.92 1.32
N SER A 177 -9.67 3.14 1.28
CA SER A 177 -10.63 2.20 0.67
C SER A 177 -10.42 2.01 -0.83
N SER A 178 -9.85 2.99 -1.51
CA SER A 178 -9.38 2.85 -2.89
C SER A 178 -8.13 3.67 -3.15
N MET A 179 -7.31 3.16 -4.06
CA MET A 179 -6.15 3.82 -4.62
C MET A 179 -6.19 3.62 -6.13
N ARG A 180 -6.06 4.70 -6.90
CA ARG A 180 -5.93 4.68 -8.35
C ARG A 180 -4.62 5.31 -8.74
N VAL A 181 -3.87 4.63 -9.58
CA VAL A 181 -2.61 5.09 -10.14
C VAL A 181 -2.77 5.26 -11.63
N THR A 182 -2.38 6.42 -12.12
CA THR A 182 -2.46 6.81 -13.53
C THR A 182 -1.16 7.42 -13.97
N ALA A 183 -0.84 7.25 -15.26
CA ALA A 183 0.33 7.84 -15.87
C ALA A 183 -0.03 9.02 -16.77
N TYR A 184 0.84 10.01 -16.82
CA TYR A 184 0.74 11.17 -17.71
C TYR A 184 2.04 11.35 -18.50
N ILE A 185 1.91 11.79 -19.74
CA ILE A 185 3.03 12.23 -20.59
C ILE A 185 2.60 13.55 -21.21
N ASP A 186 3.41 14.60 -21.05
CA ASP A 186 3.06 15.97 -21.46
C ASP A 186 1.67 16.43 -20.93
N ASN A 187 1.38 16.09 -19.67
CA ASN A 187 0.08 16.32 -19.01
C ASN A 187 -1.13 15.66 -19.70
N GLN A 188 -0.91 14.72 -20.62
CA GLN A 188 -1.95 13.90 -21.22
C GLN A 188 -2.07 12.57 -20.47
N LEU A 189 -3.28 12.25 -20.01
CA LEU A 189 -3.58 10.98 -19.35
C LEU A 189 -3.32 9.82 -20.31
N GLN A 190 -2.51 8.85 -19.87
CA GLN A 190 -2.28 7.62 -20.59
C GLN A 190 -3.38 6.59 -20.30
N ALA A 191 -3.52 5.62 -21.19
CA ALA A 191 -4.51 4.55 -21.04
C ALA A 191 -4.12 3.50 -19.99
N ASP A 192 -2.85 3.52 -19.53
CA ASP A 192 -2.34 2.60 -18.52
C ASP A 192 -2.76 3.07 -17.12
N ASP A 193 -3.40 2.19 -16.35
CA ASP A 193 -3.85 2.48 -14.99
C ASP A 193 -3.85 1.24 -14.09
N LEU A 194 -3.86 1.49 -12.77
CA LEU A 194 -3.97 0.48 -11.74
C LEU A 194 -4.90 0.99 -10.65
N THR A 195 -5.91 0.22 -10.29
CA THR A 195 -6.81 0.50 -9.17
C THR A 195 -6.73 -0.65 -8.16
N VAL A 196 -6.58 -0.31 -6.89
CA VAL A 196 -6.64 -1.22 -5.75
C VAL A 196 -7.75 -0.74 -4.82
N GLU A 197 -8.69 -1.62 -4.49
CA GLU A 197 -9.77 -1.35 -3.56
C GLU A 197 -9.68 -2.28 -2.36
N PHE A 198 -9.88 -1.71 -1.17
CA PHE A 198 -9.91 -2.43 0.09
C PHE A 198 -11.32 -2.32 0.68
N SER A 199 -11.81 -3.42 1.22
CA SER A 199 -12.98 -3.43 2.07
C SER A 199 -12.78 -4.45 3.19
N SER A 200 -13.47 -4.24 4.32
CA SER A 200 -13.33 -5.07 5.51
C SER A 200 -14.70 -5.41 6.06
N THR A 201 -14.82 -6.58 6.69
CA THR A 201 -16.03 -6.90 7.49
C THR A 201 -16.14 -6.03 8.74
N ASN A 202 -15.09 -5.31 9.12
CA ASN A 202 -15.17 -4.29 10.14
C ASN A 202 -15.94 -3.07 9.61
N VAL A 203 -16.92 -2.58 10.39
CA VAL A 203 -17.78 -1.45 10.03
C VAL A 203 -17.21 -0.09 10.45
N ASN A 204 -16.08 -0.08 11.17
CA ASN A 204 -15.43 1.13 11.68
C ASN A 204 -14.61 1.83 10.61
N ASN A 205 -15.26 2.23 9.51
CA ASN A 205 -14.63 3.04 8.48
C ASN A 205 -14.47 4.47 9.01
N GLU A 206 -13.23 4.96 9.00
CA GLU A 206 -12.89 6.31 9.44
C GLU A 206 -12.65 7.21 8.24
N LYS A 207 -12.85 8.53 8.41
CA LYS A 207 -12.41 9.53 7.42
C LYS A 207 -11.03 10.05 7.81
N GLY A 208 -10.33 10.66 6.85
CA GLY A 208 -9.04 11.31 7.10
C GLY A 208 -7.91 10.82 6.21
N GLY A 209 -8.19 9.91 5.27
CA GLY A 209 -7.21 9.49 4.25
C GLY A 209 -6.63 10.69 3.51
N CYS A 210 -7.47 11.65 3.09
CA CYS A 210 -7.01 12.85 2.37
C CYS A 210 -6.03 13.70 3.18
N GLY A 211 -6.07 13.64 4.52
CA GLY A 211 -5.14 14.38 5.38
C GLY A 211 -3.68 14.00 5.17
N TRP A 212 -3.43 12.83 4.57
CA TRP A 212 -2.08 12.32 4.31
C TRP A 212 -1.51 12.71 2.96
N VAL A 213 -2.27 13.38 2.08
CA VAL A 213 -1.81 13.78 0.73
C VAL A 213 -0.50 14.57 0.78
N GLY A 214 -0.44 15.64 1.59
CA GLY A 214 0.76 16.47 1.72
C GLY A 214 1.97 15.70 2.26
N PRO A 215 1.85 15.02 3.42
CA PRO A 215 2.92 14.21 3.98
C PRO A 215 3.44 13.11 3.04
N VAL A 216 2.56 12.42 2.31
CA VAL A 216 2.97 11.35 1.38
C VAL A 216 3.60 11.92 0.12
N ALA A 217 3.07 13.02 -0.45
CA ALA A 217 3.70 13.71 -1.57
C ALA A 217 5.12 14.17 -1.22
N GLN A 218 5.32 14.66 0.02
CA GLN A 218 6.64 15.07 0.48
C GLN A 218 7.59 13.88 0.61
N ALA A 219 7.14 12.76 1.17
CA ALA A 219 7.95 11.54 1.28
C ALA A 219 8.37 11.00 -0.09
N LEU A 220 7.46 11.07 -1.08
CA LEU A 220 7.68 10.52 -2.42
C LEU A 220 8.25 11.53 -3.43
N ALA A 221 8.47 12.79 -3.07
CA ALA A 221 9.08 13.78 -3.98
C ALA A 221 10.49 13.38 -4.46
N GLY A 222 11.16 12.53 -3.68
CA GLY A 222 12.48 11.97 -3.99
C GLY A 222 12.45 10.70 -4.85
N PHE A 223 11.30 10.03 -4.92
CA PHE A 223 11.16 8.67 -5.42
C PHE A 223 11.25 8.60 -6.94
N ILE A 224 11.82 7.53 -7.48
CA ILE A 224 11.89 7.27 -8.92
C ILE A 224 11.20 5.92 -9.18
N PRO A 225 10.00 5.91 -9.79
CA PRO A 225 9.18 4.69 -9.93
C PRO A 225 9.82 3.54 -10.71
N VAL A 226 10.74 3.83 -11.62
CA VAL A 226 11.56 2.82 -12.30
C VAL A 226 12.90 3.46 -12.59
N ALA A 227 13.99 2.81 -12.21
CA ALA A 227 15.33 3.30 -12.53
C ALA A 227 15.51 3.43 -14.06
N GLY A 228 15.75 4.65 -14.54
CA GLY A 228 15.96 4.95 -15.97
C GLY A 228 15.60 6.38 -16.35
N GLU A 229 15.66 6.67 -17.66
CA GLU A 229 15.40 8.00 -18.22
C GLU A 229 13.94 8.20 -18.66
N TYR A 230 13.03 7.29 -18.32
CA TYR A 230 11.65 7.32 -18.83
C TYR A 230 10.63 7.85 -17.84
N PHE A 231 10.92 7.83 -16.54
CA PHE A 231 10.00 8.26 -15.49
C PHE A 231 10.49 9.54 -14.84
N ALA A 232 9.56 10.44 -14.57
CA ALA A 232 9.82 11.62 -13.79
C ALA A 232 10.13 11.22 -12.35
N LYS A 233 10.97 12.03 -11.69
CA LYS A 233 11.19 11.91 -10.26
C LYS A 233 9.97 12.50 -9.53
N GLY A 234 9.54 11.81 -8.50
CA GLY A 234 8.37 12.18 -7.70
C GLY A 234 7.11 11.44 -8.13
N VAL A 235 6.20 11.27 -7.18
CA VAL A 235 4.84 10.79 -7.42
C VAL A 235 3.89 11.91 -7.03
N GLU A 236 2.99 12.29 -7.94
CA GLU A 236 1.93 13.22 -7.61
C GLU A 236 0.89 12.50 -6.76
N ILE A 237 0.53 13.10 -5.62
CA ILE A 237 -0.44 12.50 -4.70
C ILE A 237 -1.68 13.37 -4.67
N GLY A 238 -2.84 12.75 -4.88
CA GLY A 238 -4.14 13.40 -4.81
C GLY A 238 -5.11 12.64 -3.92
N CYS A 239 -6.24 13.28 -3.62
CA CYS A 239 -7.36 12.60 -2.99
C CYS A 239 -8.50 12.36 -3.99
N SER A 240 -9.18 11.22 -3.87
CA SER A 240 -10.48 10.95 -4.50
C SER A 240 -11.59 11.18 -3.48
N SER A 241 -12.58 11.98 -3.87
CA SER A 241 -13.79 12.29 -3.10
C SER A 241 -14.84 11.18 -3.20
#